data_AF-A0A812KDL9-F1
#
_entry.id   AF-A0A812KDL9-F1
#
_cell.length_a   1.000
_cell.length_b   1.000
_cell.length_c   1.000
_cell.angle_alpha   90.00
_cell.angle_beta   90.00
_cell.angle_gamma   90.00
#
_symmetry.space_group_name_H-M   'P 1'
#
loop_
_entity.id
_entity.type
_entity.pdbx_description
1 polymer ?
#
loop_
_entity_poly.entity_id
_entity_poly.type
_entity_poly.pdbx_seq_one_letter_code
_entity_poly.pdbx_strand_id
1 'polypeptide(L)'
;LMEIHDRLKKLKAEELAELEGKEQEEEEEEKDGDGEQEQPEKRRRVKGKTETEVSIAREVDKDLSAEISAGDARQESRTKQREALLRMQECYAQRVQFVELLDNAESRLRSLLSSKTPTDVTEAIGVVVELRLRGVPAAAKAFHQVLGLVWSRHAPIKDAAVDAFFRMHLEGRDAASAAMAILNIYKDGHATGSLTHTHLASVQELIQQAADKELVSAKEVMPTLIGALTEPSMSAFALRAVTALVPSTAGHASVSTALPKLKEFITQQKPGTAEDRLEGLRLVCQLLLRFQAASKNPLPQQVCAGLHDISQQAVLIVVQHFVSGEIPAHWFSAAQASMDLSFELASLGKSALDAAHRSPDK
;
A
#
# COMPACT_ATOMS: atom_id res chain seq x y z
N LEU A 1 -4.17 -10.43 -24.67
CA LEU A 1 -4.17 -11.80 -25.25
C LEU A 1 -5.47 -12.10 -25.99
N MET A 2 -6.65 -11.98 -25.37
CA MET A 2 -7.94 -12.16 -26.06
C MET A 2 -8.08 -11.32 -27.34
N GLU A 3 -7.82 -10.01 -27.27
CA GLU A 3 -7.91 -9.12 -28.44
C GLU A 3 -6.97 -9.51 -29.60
N ILE A 4 -5.79 -10.05 -29.28
CA ILE A 4 -4.81 -10.53 -30.28
C ILE A 4 -5.30 -11.84 -30.90
N HIS A 5 -5.88 -12.72 -30.08
CA HIS A 5 -6.49 -13.97 -30.53
C HIS A 5 -7.69 -13.72 -31.44
N ASP A 6 -8.55 -12.76 -31.08
CA ASP A 6 -9.71 -12.36 -31.87
C ASP A 6 -9.29 -11.72 -33.21
N ARG A 7 -8.26 -10.88 -33.21
CA ARG A 7 -7.67 -10.33 -34.45
C ARG A 7 -7.03 -11.40 -35.33
N LEU A 8 -6.31 -12.36 -34.76
CA LEU A 8 -5.75 -13.49 -35.51
C LEU A 8 -6.85 -14.39 -36.10
N LYS A 9 -7.93 -14.61 -35.35
CA LYS A 9 -9.10 -15.38 -35.82
C LYS A 9 -9.81 -14.64 -36.96
N LYS A 10 -9.96 -13.33 -36.85
CA LYS A 10 -10.55 -12.48 -37.89
C LYS A 10 -9.71 -12.47 -39.18
N LEU A 11 -8.40 -12.28 -39.07
CA LEU A 11 -7.49 -12.32 -40.23
C LEU A 11 -7.49 -13.69 -40.92
N LYS A 12 -7.51 -14.79 -40.16
CA LYS A 12 -7.65 -16.13 -40.73
C LYS A 12 -8.99 -16.33 -41.45
N ALA A 13 -10.09 -15.79 -40.93
CA ALA A 13 -11.39 -15.87 -41.57
C ALA A 13 -11.45 -15.03 -42.86
N GLU A 14 -10.83 -13.85 -42.86
CA GLU A 14 -10.71 -12.98 -44.04
C GLU A 14 -9.82 -13.61 -45.13
N GLU A 15 -8.73 -14.30 -44.76
CA GLU A 15 -7.87 -15.04 -45.71
C GLU A 15 -8.60 -16.25 -46.31
N LEU A 16 -9.40 -16.97 -45.52
CA LEU A 16 -10.13 -18.15 -45.96
C LEU A 16 -11.29 -17.76 -46.90
N ALA A 17 -11.98 -16.66 -46.61
CA ALA A 17 -13.01 -16.11 -47.49
C ALA A 17 -12.47 -15.59 -48.84
N GLU A 18 -11.24 -15.08 -48.88
CA GLU A 18 -10.61 -14.68 -50.15
C GLU A 18 -10.10 -15.87 -50.97
N LEU A 19 -9.65 -16.96 -50.34
CA LEU A 19 -9.32 -18.19 -51.04
C LEU A 19 -10.56 -18.81 -51.67
N GLU A 20 -11.68 -18.85 -50.93
CA GLU A 20 -12.97 -19.31 -51.46
C GLU A 20 -13.52 -18.40 -52.58
N GLY A 21 -13.28 -17.09 -52.50
CA GLY A 21 -13.65 -16.13 -53.57
C GLY A 21 -12.80 -16.25 -54.83
N LYS A 22 -11.49 -16.49 -54.70
CA LYS A 22 -10.59 -16.72 -55.84
C LYS A 22 -10.85 -18.05 -56.55
N GLU A 23 -11.22 -19.10 -55.80
CA GLU A 23 -11.64 -20.38 -56.40
C GLU A 23 -12.94 -20.26 -57.22
N GLN A 24 -13.83 -19.31 -56.87
CA GLN A 24 -15.04 -19.02 -57.66
C GLN A 24 -14.76 -18.12 -58.88
N GLU A 25 -13.84 -17.16 -58.77
CA GLU A 25 -13.43 -16.32 -59.92
C GLU A 25 -12.62 -17.12 -60.95
N GLU A 26 -11.77 -18.07 -60.54
CA GLU A 26 -11.02 -18.96 -61.46
C GLU A 26 -11.93 -20.00 -62.18
N GLU A 27 -13.10 -20.34 -61.63
CA GLU A 27 -14.12 -21.14 -62.33
C GLU A 27 -14.96 -20.32 -63.34
N GLU A 28 -15.01 -18.99 -63.21
CA GLU A 28 -15.74 -18.09 -64.12
C GLU A 28 -14.84 -17.43 -65.20
N GLU A 29 -13.52 -17.34 -65.00
CA GLU A 29 -12.56 -16.72 -65.95
C GLU A 29 -12.12 -17.62 -67.13
N GLU A 30 -12.85 -18.70 -67.45
CA GLU A 30 -12.74 -19.37 -68.77
C GLU A 30 -13.59 -18.68 -69.87
N LYS A 31 -14.09 -17.47 -69.63
CA LYS A 31 -14.70 -16.59 -70.65
C LYS A 31 -14.40 -15.10 -70.47
N ASP A 32 -13.70 -14.57 -71.49
CA ASP A 32 -13.70 -13.18 -71.99
C ASP A 32 -12.98 -12.07 -71.18
N GLY A 33 -11.73 -11.79 -71.56
CA GLY A 33 -11.32 -10.60 -72.32
C GLY A 33 -11.53 -9.15 -71.80
N ASP A 34 -10.39 -8.53 -71.43
CA ASP A 34 -9.90 -7.17 -71.78
C ASP A 34 -10.48 -5.89 -71.11
N GLY A 35 -9.60 -4.94 -70.74
CA GLY A 35 -9.96 -3.53 -70.46
C GLY A 35 -9.17 -2.76 -69.37
N GLU A 36 -8.69 -1.55 -69.72
CA GLU A 36 -7.64 -0.72 -69.08
C GLU A 36 -8.01 0.33 -67.97
N GLN A 37 -6.96 0.73 -67.20
CA GLN A 37 -6.51 2.06 -66.65
C GLN A 37 -7.38 3.00 -65.76
N GLU A 38 -6.80 3.53 -64.64
CA GLU A 38 -6.34 4.94 -64.40
C GLU A 38 -6.00 5.29 -62.90
N GLN A 39 -5.15 6.30 -62.68
CA GLN A 39 -4.50 6.82 -61.43
C GLN A 39 -5.09 8.22 -60.99
N PRO A 40 -4.59 9.03 -60.00
CA PRO A 40 -3.95 8.83 -58.67
C PRO A 40 -4.28 9.90 -57.55
N GLU A 41 -3.56 9.81 -56.40
CA GLU A 41 -3.08 10.86 -55.43
C GLU A 41 -3.94 11.47 -54.27
N LYS A 42 -3.40 11.47 -53.02
CA LYS A 42 -2.80 12.66 -52.33
C LYS A 42 -2.28 12.42 -50.90
N ARG A 43 -1.11 13.01 -50.60
CA ARG A 43 -0.37 13.07 -49.31
C ARG A 43 -0.89 14.13 -48.33
N ARG A 44 -0.67 13.94 -47.02
CA ARG A 44 -0.44 15.04 -46.04
C ARG A 44 0.48 14.60 -44.88
N ARG A 45 1.27 15.56 -44.38
CA ARG A 45 2.44 15.42 -43.48
C ARG A 45 2.20 16.23 -42.19
N VAL A 46 2.77 15.84 -41.04
CA VAL A 46 3.57 16.67 -40.08
C VAL A 46 3.58 16.16 -38.62
N LYS A 47 4.82 15.96 -38.10
CA LYS A 47 5.46 16.15 -36.75
C LYS A 47 4.68 15.87 -35.45
N GLY A 48 5.26 15.37 -34.36
CA GLY A 48 6.66 15.22 -33.93
C GLY A 48 6.76 14.33 -32.67
N LYS A 49 8.00 13.91 -32.34
CA LYS A 49 8.37 12.74 -31.51
C LYS A 49 8.93 13.12 -30.13
N THR A 50 8.92 12.15 -29.21
CA THR A 50 9.95 11.95 -28.17
C THR A 50 10.60 10.56 -28.33
N GLU A 51 11.88 10.44 -27.98
CA GLU A 51 12.92 9.69 -28.72
C GLU A 51 12.97 8.15 -28.60
N THR A 52 12.21 7.50 -27.71
CA THR A 52 12.36 6.03 -27.50
C THR A 52 11.41 5.16 -28.32
N GLU A 53 10.26 5.67 -28.74
CA GLU A 53 9.31 4.96 -29.64
C GLU A 53 9.70 5.10 -31.12
N VAL A 54 10.69 5.96 -31.40
CA VAL A 54 11.10 6.38 -32.73
C VAL A 54 11.84 5.29 -33.50
N SER A 55 12.47 4.33 -32.81
CA SER A 55 13.25 3.28 -33.46
C SER A 55 12.35 2.21 -34.07
N ILE A 56 11.32 1.75 -33.34
CA ILE A 56 10.41 0.69 -33.81
C ILE A 56 9.46 1.25 -34.87
N ALA A 57 8.93 2.46 -34.68
CA ALA A 57 8.04 3.08 -35.67
C ALA A 57 8.74 3.42 -36.99
N ARG A 58 10.06 3.68 -36.99
CA ARG A 58 10.82 3.96 -38.22
C ARG A 58 11.15 2.72 -39.04
N GLU A 59 11.30 1.55 -38.43
CA GLU A 59 11.46 0.30 -39.19
C GLU A 59 10.14 -0.11 -39.85
N VAL A 60 9.02 0.06 -39.14
CA VAL A 60 7.67 -0.23 -39.67
C VAL A 60 7.31 0.68 -40.85
N ASP A 61 7.62 1.98 -40.81
CA ASP A 61 7.34 2.91 -41.92
C ASP A 61 8.22 2.67 -43.16
N LYS A 62 9.43 2.12 -42.99
CA LYS A 62 10.32 1.82 -44.11
C LYS A 62 9.82 0.60 -44.89
N ASP A 63 9.29 -0.40 -44.19
CA ASP A 63 8.74 -1.64 -44.77
C ASP A 63 7.37 -1.46 -45.45
N LEU A 64 6.71 -0.32 -45.20
CA LEU A 64 5.42 0.06 -45.80
C LEU A 64 5.54 0.83 -47.13
N SER A 65 6.77 1.16 -47.58
CA SER A 65 6.99 2.08 -48.71
C SER A 65 7.54 1.45 -50.00
N ALA A 66 7.67 0.13 -50.07
CA ALA A 66 8.09 -0.56 -51.30
C ALA A 66 6.87 -0.82 -52.21
N GLU A 67 6.88 -0.22 -53.42
CA GLU A 67 5.83 -0.36 -54.43
C GLU A 67 5.83 -1.78 -55.04
N ILE A 68 4.74 -2.52 -54.84
CA ILE A 68 4.48 -3.86 -55.41
C ILE A 68 3.03 -3.90 -55.92
N SER A 69 2.78 -4.68 -56.97
CA SER A 69 1.49 -4.93 -57.64
C SER A 69 0.30 -5.08 -56.66
N ALA A 70 -0.86 -4.51 -56.99
CA ALA A 70 -1.98 -4.26 -56.07
C ALA A 70 -2.59 -5.51 -55.39
N GLY A 71 -2.50 -6.69 -56.02
CA GLY A 71 -2.91 -7.97 -55.42
C GLY A 71 -1.88 -8.53 -54.44
N ASP A 72 -0.60 -8.51 -54.82
CA ASP A 72 0.52 -9.01 -54.01
C ASP A 72 0.79 -8.12 -52.80
N ALA A 73 0.68 -6.79 -52.93
CA ALA A 73 0.90 -5.85 -51.84
C ALA A 73 -0.12 -6.02 -50.69
N ARG A 74 -1.37 -6.37 -51.02
CA ARG A 74 -2.43 -6.60 -50.01
C ARG A 74 -2.25 -7.95 -49.32
N GLN A 75 -1.75 -8.95 -50.03
CA GLN A 75 -1.44 -10.26 -49.46
C GLN A 75 -0.18 -10.18 -48.58
N GLU A 76 0.91 -9.57 -49.07
CA GLU A 76 2.16 -9.36 -48.32
C GLU A 76 1.96 -8.50 -47.07
N SER A 77 1.14 -7.44 -47.14
CA SER A 77 0.79 -6.60 -45.98
C SER A 77 0.05 -7.40 -44.90
N ARG A 78 -0.86 -8.30 -45.28
CA ARG A 78 -1.57 -9.19 -44.35
C ARG A 78 -0.66 -10.24 -43.74
N THR A 79 0.25 -10.82 -44.52
CA THR A 79 1.26 -11.76 -44.00
C THR A 79 2.14 -11.07 -42.96
N LYS A 80 2.62 -9.85 -43.24
CA LYS A 80 3.39 -9.02 -42.29
C LYS A 80 2.58 -8.72 -41.02
N GLN A 81 1.30 -8.38 -41.16
CA GLN A 81 0.40 -8.13 -40.02
C GLN A 81 0.19 -9.39 -39.17
N ARG A 82 -0.01 -10.54 -39.81
CA ARG A 82 -0.18 -11.84 -39.14
C ARG A 82 1.09 -12.25 -38.40
N GLU A 83 2.25 -12.12 -39.02
CA GLU A 83 3.54 -12.39 -38.39
C GLU A 83 3.81 -11.46 -37.20
N ALA A 84 3.47 -10.18 -37.31
CA ALA A 84 3.55 -9.24 -36.18
C ALA A 84 2.64 -9.67 -35.02
N LEU A 85 1.40 -10.06 -35.31
CA LEU A 85 0.47 -10.54 -34.28
C LEU A 85 0.90 -11.86 -33.64
N LEU A 86 1.48 -12.78 -34.41
CA LEU A 86 2.05 -14.03 -33.89
C LEU A 86 3.24 -13.75 -32.97
N ARG A 87 4.17 -12.87 -33.37
CA ARG A 87 5.28 -12.42 -32.52
C ARG A 87 4.79 -11.75 -31.23
N MET A 88 3.75 -10.91 -31.32
CA MET A 88 3.13 -10.31 -30.15
C MET A 88 2.49 -11.36 -29.23
N GLN A 89 1.77 -12.33 -29.79
CA GLN A 89 1.15 -13.41 -29.03
C GLN A 89 2.22 -14.23 -28.30
N GLU A 90 3.30 -14.62 -28.99
CA GLU A 90 4.41 -15.36 -28.40
C GLU A 90 5.08 -14.57 -27.28
N CYS A 91 5.39 -13.28 -27.51
CA CYS A 91 5.96 -12.40 -26.49
C CYS A 91 5.07 -12.32 -25.24
N TYR A 92 3.74 -12.17 -25.40
CA TYR A 92 2.83 -12.17 -24.26
C TYR A 92 2.72 -13.53 -23.58
N ALA A 93 2.74 -14.63 -24.33
CA ALA A 93 2.73 -15.97 -23.76
C ALA A 93 3.97 -16.22 -22.91
N GLN A 94 5.16 -15.84 -23.39
CA GLN A 94 6.42 -15.93 -22.64
C GLN A 94 6.38 -15.05 -21.37
N ARG A 95 5.83 -13.84 -21.45
CA ARG A 95 5.66 -12.96 -20.27
C ARG A 95 4.74 -13.57 -19.22
N VAL A 96 3.61 -14.15 -19.65
CA VAL A 96 2.67 -14.82 -18.73
C VAL A 96 3.34 -16.03 -18.07
N GLN A 97 4.03 -16.88 -18.85
CA GLN A 97 4.78 -18.01 -18.31
C GLN A 97 5.84 -17.57 -17.29
N PHE A 98 6.53 -16.46 -17.55
CA PHE A 98 7.50 -15.91 -16.60
C PHE A 98 6.83 -15.44 -15.30
N VAL A 99 5.69 -14.78 -15.38
CA VAL A 99 4.91 -14.38 -14.18
C VAL A 99 4.43 -15.62 -13.41
N GLU A 100 3.95 -16.65 -14.10
CA GLU A 100 3.55 -17.91 -13.47
C GLU A 100 4.74 -18.61 -12.77
N LEU A 101 5.94 -18.55 -13.36
CA LEU A 101 7.16 -19.05 -12.70
C LEU A 101 7.49 -18.27 -11.42
N LEU A 102 7.32 -16.94 -11.43
CA LEU A 102 7.50 -16.12 -10.23
C LEU A 102 6.44 -16.42 -9.16
N ASP A 103 5.18 -16.60 -9.56
CA ASP A 103 4.10 -16.97 -8.65
C ASP A 103 4.34 -18.35 -8.03
N ASN A 104 4.85 -19.32 -8.80
CA ASN A 104 5.24 -20.63 -8.29
C ASN A 104 6.46 -20.59 -7.35
N ALA A 105 7.33 -19.58 -7.49
CA ALA A 105 8.47 -19.38 -6.60
C ALA A 105 8.10 -18.75 -5.24
N GLU A 106 6.88 -18.22 -5.08
CA GLU A 106 6.39 -17.54 -3.87
C GLU A 106 6.59 -18.37 -2.59
N SER A 107 6.23 -19.65 -2.66
CA SER A 107 6.34 -20.56 -1.51
C SER A 107 7.80 -20.75 -1.06
N ARG A 108 8.74 -20.76 -2.03
CA ARG A 108 10.17 -20.86 -1.77
C ARG A 108 10.70 -19.55 -1.19
N LEU A 109 10.25 -18.41 -1.69
CA LEU A 109 10.61 -17.09 -1.12
C LEU A 109 10.16 -16.97 0.34
N ARG A 110 8.93 -17.38 0.66
CA ARG A 110 8.46 -17.42 2.06
C ARG A 110 9.24 -18.38 2.95
N SER A 111 9.71 -19.50 2.39
CA SER A 111 10.60 -20.42 3.09
C SER A 111 11.94 -19.76 3.42
N LEU A 112 12.53 -19.02 2.49
CA LEU A 112 13.77 -18.26 2.70
C LEU A 112 13.61 -17.17 3.76
N LEU A 113 12.46 -16.49 3.81
CA LEU A 113 12.13 -15.52 4.87
C LEU A 113 12.04 -16.16 6.27
N SER A 114 11.89 -17.49 6.36
CA SER A 114 11.94 -18.25 7.62
C SER A 114 13.28 -18.97 7.82
N SER A 115 14.29 -18.72 6.99
CA SER A 115 15.59 -19.37 7.10
C SER A 115 16.27 -19.04 8.42
N LYS A 116 17.05 -19.99 8.94
CA LYS A 116 17.92 -19.75 10.11
C LYS A 116 19.16 -18.93 9.74
N THR A 117 19.49 -18.83 8.46
CA THR A 117 20.63 -18.09 7.96
C THR A 117 20.22 -16.64 7.70
N PRO A 118 20.76 -15.64 8.42
CA PRO A 118 20.33 -14.25 8.26
C PRO A 118 20.52 -13.69 6.85
N THR A 119 21.56 -14.12 6.13
CA THR A 119 21.84 -13.68 4.75
C THR A 119 20.73 -14.13 3.79
N ASP A 120 20.22 -15.35 3.93
CA ASP A 120 19.11 -15.84 3.11
C ASP A 120 17.86 -14.97 3.32
N VAL A 121 17.61 -14.58 4.57
CA VAL A 121 16.46 -13.74 4.93
C VAL A 121 16.60 -12.35 4.35
N THR A 122 17.76 -11.70 4.50
CA THR A 122 17.98 -10.34 3.99
C THR A 122 17.91 -10.27 2.46
N GLU A 123 18.48 -11.25 1.75
CA GLU A 123 18.37 -11.33 0.30
C GLU A 123 16.93 -11.61 -0.16
N ALA A 124 16.22 -12.50 0.54
CA ALA A 124 14.81 -12.77 0.26
C ALA A 124 13.92 -11.54 0.47
N ILE A 125 14.17 -10.71 1.50
CA ILE A 125 13.49 -9.43 1.69
C ILE A 125 13.71 -8.54 0.45
N GLY A 126 14.96 -8.40 -0.01
CA GLY A 126 15.29 -7.61 -1.20
C GLY A 126 14.52 -8.06 -2.44
N VAL A 127 14.51 -9.37 -2.72
CA VAL A 127 13.75 -9.94 -3.84
C VAL A 127 12.25 -9.68 -3.71
N VAL A 128 11.67 -9.88 -2.53
CA VAL A 128 10.23 -9.65 -2.30
C VAL A 128 9.85 -8.19 -2.55
N VAL A 129 10.67 -7.23 -2.09
CA VAL A 129 10.45 -5.80 -2.33
C VAL A 129 10.52 -5.48 -3.82
N GLU A 130 11.55 -5.94 -4.52
CA GLU A 130 11.71 -5.70 -5.96
C GLU A 130 10.57 -6.28 -6.79
N LEU A 131 10.06 -7.46 -6.42
CA LEU A 131 8.88 -8.08 -7.06
C LEU A 131 7.61 -7.29 -6.75
N ARG A 132 7.45 -6.82 -5.51
CA ARG A 132 6.27 -6.05 -5.10
C ARG A 132 6.21 -4.69 -5.78
N LEU A 133 7.34 -3.98 -5.91
CA LEU A 133 7.44 -2.72 -6.65
C LEU A 133 7.11 -2.89 -8.14
N ARG A 134 7.39 -4.06 -8.73
CA ARG A 134 7.01 -4.42 -10.11
C ARG A 134 5.56 -4.91 -10.25
N GLY A 135 4.80 -4.96 -9.15
CA GLY A 135 3.38 -5.33 -9.17
C GLY A 135 3.13 -6.84 -9.27
N VAL A 136 4.11 -7.69 -8.95
CA VAL A 136 3.92 -9.16 -8.96
C VAL A 136 2.98 -9.55 -7.81
N PRO A 137 1.79 -10.11 -8.07
CA PRO A 137 0.78 -10.37 -7.04
C PRO A 137 1.24 -11.35 -5.96
N ALA A 138 1.98 -12.39 -6.33
CA ALA A 138 2.48 -13.38 -5.38
C ALA A 138 3.41 -12.77 -4.31
N ALA A 139 4.15 -11.71 -4.65
CA ALA A 139 5.02 -11.03 -3.68
C ALA A 139 4.23 -10.34 -2.56
N ALA A 140 2.93 -10.06 -2.73
CA ALA A 140 2.10 -9.45 -1.68
C ALA A 140 2.02 -10.33 -0.42
N LYS A 141 1.84 -11.64 -0.61
CA LYS A 141 1.74 -12.60 0.50
C LYS A 141 3.08 -12.76 1.22
N ALA A 142 4.18 -12.85 0.47
CA ALA A 142 5.51 -12.87 1.03
C ALA A 142 5.83 -11.57 1.81
N PHE A 143 5.37 -10.42 1.31
CA PHE A 143 5.58 -9.14 1.98
C PHE A 143 4.89 -9.06 3.36
N HIS A 144 3.73 -9.69 3.55
CA HIS A 144 3.12 -9.75 4.89
C HIS A 144 4.02 -10.46 5.91
N GLN A 145 4.78 -11.47 5.48
CA GLN A 145 5.77 -12.14 6.35
C GLN A 145 6.96 -11.22 6.63
N VAL A 146 7.39 -10.38 5.67
CA VAL A 146 8.42 -9.35 5.87
C VAL A 146 8.01 -8.38 6.98
N LEU A 147 6.73 -7.99 7.07
CA LEU A 147 6.26 -7.10 8.13
C LEU A 147 6.59 -7.66 9.53
N GLY A 148 6.39 -8.96 9.74
CA GLY A 148 6.67 -9.63 11.01
C GLY A 148 8.16 -9.72 11.37
N LEU A 149 9.07 -9.53 10.42
CA LEU A 149 10.52 -9.62 10.65
C LEU A 149 11.08 -8.45 11.48
N VAL A 150 10.29 -7.39 11.70
CA VAL A 150 10.64 -6.30 12.64
C VAL A 150 10.86 -6.80 14.07
N TRP A 151 10.24 -7.94 14.43
CA TRP A 151 10.40 -8.61 15.73
C TRP A 151 11.59 -9.58 15.78
N SER A 152 12.39 -9.66 14.72
CA SER A 152 13.59 -10.50 14.69
C SER A 152 14.60 -10.05 15.74
N ARG A 153 15.27 -11.03 16.37
CA ARG A 153 16.39 -10.77 17.28
C ARG A 153 17.67 -10.40 16.54
N HIS A 154 17.73 -10.63 15.22
CA HIS A 154 18.89 -10.31 14.39
C HIS A 154 18.74 -8.89 13.85
N ALA A 155 19.59 -7.96 14.32
CA ALA A 155 19.58 -6.57 13.90
C ALA A 155 19.60 -6.39 12.36
N PRO A 156 20.43 -7.11 11.58
CA PRO A 156 20.43 -6.97 10.11
C PRO A 156 19.09 -7.32 9.45
N ILE A 157 18.37 -8.30 10.00
CA ILE A 157 17.04 -8.69 9.49
C ILE A 157 16.01 -7.61 9.81
N LYS A 158 16.04 -7.11 11.05
CA LYS A 158 15.16 -6.01 11.48
C LYS A 158 15.39 -4.77 10.64
N ASP A 159 16.65 -4.41 10.41
CA ASP A 159 17.03 -3.26 9.61
C ASP A 159 16.54 -3.39 8.17
N ALA A 160 16.77 -4.54 7.54
CA ALA A 160 16.27 -4.83 6.20
C ALA A 160 14.73 -4.78 6.11
N ALA A 161 14.01 -5.22 7.14
CA ALA A 161 12.54 -5.12 7.18
C ALA A 161 12.04 -3.66 7.27
N VAL A 162 12.72 -2.83 8.06
CA VAL A 162 12.42 -1.38 8.16
C VAL A 162 12.70 -0.68 6.84
N ASP A 163 13.85 -0.98 6.21
CA ASP A 163 14.22 -0.39 4.92
C ASP A 163 13.27 -0.83 3.82
N ALA A 164 12.87 -2.11 3.81
CA ALA A 164 11.84 -2.64 2.91
C ALA A 164 10.50 -1.93 3.06
N PHE A 165 10.04 -1.73 4.31
CA PHE A 165 8.81 -0.99 4.59
C PHE A 165 8.89 0.47 4.11
N PHE A 166 10.00 1.15 4.40
CA PHE A 166 10.25 2.52 3.95
C PHE A 166 10.21 2.60 2.41
N ARG A 167 10.97 1.75 1.72
CA ARG A 167 11.06 1.70 0.26
C ARG A 167 9.71 1.45 -0.42
N MET A 168 8.91 0.58 0.17
CA MET A 168 7.58 0.24 -0.36
C MET A 168 6.53 1.33 -0.17
N HIS A 169 6.58 2.05 0.96
CA HIS A 169 5.46 2.86 1.39
C HIS A 169 5.76 4.35 1.53
N LEU A 170 7.01 4.75 1.74
CA LEU A 170 7.36 6.08 2.23
C LEU A 170 8.45 6.76 1.39
N GLU A 171 9.29 6.01 0.70
CA GLU A 171 10.37 6.55 -0.13
C GLU A 171 9.83 7.50 -1.20
N GLY A 172 10.52 8.65 -1.35
CA GLY A 172 10.19 9.69 -2.33
C GLY A 172 8.95 10.53 -2.03
N ARG A 173 8.30 10.34 -0.87
CA ARG A 173 7.11 11.11 -0.46
C ARG A 173 7.48 12.33 0.37
N ASP A 174 6.79 13.44 0.13
CA ASP A 174 6.77 14.56 1.09
C ASP A 174 6.04 14.16 2.39
N ALA A 175 6.14 14.98 3.44
CA ALA A 175 5.57 14.67 4.75
C ALA A 175 4.05 14.46 4.76
N ALA A 176 3.29 15.23 3.97
CA ALA A 176 1.83 15.08 3.90
C ALA A 176 1.47 13.78 3.15
N SER A 177 2.15 13.52 2.04
CA SER A 177 2.03 12.28 1.26
C SER A 177 2.45 11.05 2.06
N ALA A 178 3.46 11.15 2.92
CA ALA A 178 3.88 10.09 3.85
C ALA A 178 2.83 9.85 4.94
N ALA A 179 2.26 10.91 5.53
CA ALA A 179 1.16 10.80 6.49
C ALA A 179 -0.04 10.06 5.89
N MET A 180 -0.44 10.46 4.68
CA MET A 180 -1.54 9.81 3.96
C MET A 180 -1.22 8.36 3.57
N ALA A 181 0.02 8.07 3.18
CA ALA A 181 0.45 6.71 2.93
C ALA A 181 0.32 5.82 4.17
N ILE A 182 0.76 6.33 5.34
CA ILE A 182 0.60 5.62 6.62
C ILE A 182 -0.87 5.35 6.93
N LEU A 183 -1.75 6.35 6.77
CA LEU A 183 -3.19 6.19 6.98
C LEU A 183 -3.78 5.14 6.04
N ASN A 184 -3.37 5.15 4.76
CA ASN A 184 -3.85 4.22 3.75
C ASN A 184 -3.41 2.77 4.06
N ILE A 185 -2.22 2.54 4.61
CA ILE A 185 -1.80 1.17 5.03
C ILE A 185 -2.81 0.57 6.02
N TYR A 186 -3.20 1.35 7.03
CA TYR A 186 -4.18 0.90 8.02
C TYR A 186 -5.57 0.74 7.42
N LYS A 187 -6.00 1.68 6.58
CA LYS A 187 -7.30 1.66 5.91
C LYS A 187 -7.43 0.48 4.96
N ASP A 188 -6.46 0.27 4.09
CA ASP A 188 -6.47 -0.80 3.10
C ASP A 188 -6.36 -2.17 3.78
N GLY A 189 -5.55 -2.27 4.83
CA GLY A 189 -5.45 -3.47 5.65
C GLY A 189 -6.77 -3.86 6.32
N HIS A 190 -7.51 -2.86 6.82
CA HIS A 190 -8.84 -3.06 7.38
C HIS A 190 -9.87 -3.42 6.30
N ALA A 191 -9.94 -2.67 5.20
CA ALA A 191 -10.93 -2.85 4.14
C ALA A 191 -10.82 -4.21 3.43
N THR A 192 -9.59 -4.70 3.23
CA THR A 192 -9.33 -5.99 2.57
C THR A 192 -9.34 -7.18 3.53
N GLY A 193 -9.35 -6.94 4.85
CA GLY A 193 -9.13 -7.98 5.85
C GLY A 193 -7.76 -8.69 5.74
N SER A 194 -6.83 -8.11 4.97
CA SER A 194 -5.55 -8.74 4.65
C SER A 194 -4.52 -8.62 5.78
N LEU A 195 -4.68 -7.62 6.65
CA LEU A 195 -3.82 -7.39 7.80
C LEU A 195 -4.50 -7.89 9.08
N THR A 196 -3.91 -8.89 9.72
CA THR A 196 -4.29 -9.36 11.04
C THR A 196 -3.86 -8.36 12.11
N HIS A 197 -4.32 -8.55 13.35
CA HIS A 197 -3.85 -7.76 14.49
C HIS A 197 -2.32 -7.79 14.65
N THR A 198 -1.69 -8.93 14.36
CA THR A 198 -0.22 -9.06 14.41
C THR A 198 0.48 -8.27 13.31
N HIS A 199 -0.10 -8.22 12.11
CA HIS A 199 0.42 -7.36 11.04
C HIS A 199 0.29 -5.88 11.42
N LEU A 200 -0.85 -5.45 11.98
CA LEU A 200 -1.03 -4.05 12.41
C LEU A 200 -0.04 -3.63 13.50
N ALA A 201 0.24 -4.51 14.47
CA ALA A 201 1.27 -4.27 15.48
C ALA A 201 2.67 -4.16 14.84
N SER A 202 2.95 -4.99 13.82
CA SER A 202 4.22 -4.94 13.10
C SER A 202 4.36 -3.67 12.26
N VAL A 203 3.29 -3.20 11.61
CA VAL A 203 3.25 -1.90 10.90
C VAL A 203 3.51 -0.75 11.88
N GLN A 204 2.90 -0.77 13.05
CA GLN A 204 3.13 0.24 14.08
C GLN A 204 4.61 0.29 14.51
N GLU A 205 5.22 -0.88 14.74
CA GLU A 205 6.64 -0.98 15.09
C GLU A 205 7.54 -0.51 13.93
N LEU A 206 7.24 -0.88 12.69
CA LEU A 206 7.99 -0.45 11.51
C LEU A 206 7.96 1.07 11.32
N ILE A 207 6.80 1.70 11.52
CA ILE A 207 6.67 3.18 11.47
C ILE A 207 7.52 3.83 12.56
N GLN A 208 7.50 3.27 13.78
CA GLN A 208 8.35 3.79 14.85
C GLN A 208 9.84 3.67 14.50
N GLN A 209 10.28 2.49 14.07
CA GLN A 209 11.68 2.25 13.73
C GLN A 209 12.14 3.13 12.55
N ALA A 210 11.26 3.38 11.57
CA ALA A 210 11.53 4.32 10.49
C ALA A 210 11.71 5.76 11.00
N ALA A 211 10.92 6.18 11.98
CA ALA A 211 11.08 7.49 12.63
C ALA A 211 12.36 7.56 13.47
N ASP A 212 12.71 6.49 14.20
CA ASP A 212 13.93 6.40 15.01
C ASP A 212 15.20 6.45 14.14
N LYS A 213 15.12 5.95 12.89
CA LYS A 213 16.18 6.04 11.87
C LYS A 213 16.15 7.35 11.05
N GLU A 214 15.28 8.30 11.40
CA GLU A 214 15.08 9.56 10.68
C GLU A 214 14.67 9.39 9.21
N LEU A 215 14.17 8.21 8.82
CA LEU A 215 13.59 7.97 7.48
C LEU A 215 12.23 8.67 7.33
N VAL A 216 11.56 8.94 8.45
CA VAL A 216 10.30 9.70 8.52
C VAL A 216 10.40 10.77 9.59
N SER A 217 10.18 12.03 9.20
CA SER A 217 10.14 13.14 10.15
C SER A 217 8.82 13.15 10.93
N ALA A 218 8.82 12.59 12.14
CA ALA A 218 7.65 12.61 13.03
C ALA A 218 7.12 14.04 13.25
N LYS A 219 8.01 15.05 13.31
CA LYS A 219 7.65 16.46 13.46
C LYS A 219 6.75 16.96 12.32
N GLU A 220 7.01 16.52 11.10
CA GLU A 220 6.31 17.00 9.90
C GLU A 220 5.04 16.19 9.61
N VAL A 221 5.04 14.89 9.94
CA VAL A 221 3.92 13.98 9.67
C VAL A 221 2.81 14.10 10.73
N MET A 222 3.17 14.35 11.99
CA MET A 222 2.25 14.39 13.13
C MET A 222 1.08 15.39 12.99
N PRO A 223 1.27 16.64 12.50
CA PRO A 223 0.16 17.58 12.32
C PRO A 223 -0.95 17.04 11.41
N THR A 224 -0.57 16.39 10.31
CA THR A 224 -1.52 15.79 9.36
C THR A 224 -2.26 14.61 10.02
N LEU A 225 -1.56 13.75 10.75
CA LEU A 225 -2.18 12.62 11.46
C LEU A 225 -3.13 13.07 12.57
N ILE A 226 -2.75 14.09 13.35
CA ILE A 226 -3.62 14.66 14.39
C ILE A 226 -4.83 15.35 13.75
N GLY A 227 -4.65 16.01 12.59
CA GLY A 227 -5.74 16.58 11.81
C GLY A 227 -6.76 15.52 11.37
N ALA A 228 -6.30 14.35 10.96
CA ALA A 228 -7.17 13.25 10.54
C ALA A 228 -8.06 12.66 11.67
N LEU A 229 -7.82 12.98 12.95
CA LEU A 229 -8.70 12.59 14.06
C LEU A 229 -10.08 13.24 13.97
N THR A 230 -10.21 14.37 13.26
CA THR A 230 -11.52 15.02 13.07
C THR A 230 -12.39 14.25 12.08
N GLU A 231 -11.79 13.52 11.14
CA GLU A 231 -12.49 12.77 10.10
C GLU A 231 -12.94 11.40 10.64
N PRO A 232 -14.25 11.11 10.73
CA PRO A 232 -14.75 9.86 11.32
C PRO A 232 -14.18 8.60 10.65
N SER A 233 -14.09 8.60 9.32
CA SER A 233 -13.58 7.50 8.49
C SER A 233 -12.10 7.18 8.70
N MET A 234 -11.29 8.14 9.19
CA MET A 234 -9.84 8.01 9.35
C MET A 234 -9.39 7.97 10.81
N SER A 235 -10.26 8.37 11.75
CA SER A 235 -9.90 8.59 13.15
C SER A 235 -9.22 7.39 13.84
N ALA A 236 -9.74 6.17 13.65
CA ALA A 236 -9.15 4.96 14.23
C ALA A 236 -7.78 4.60 13.62
N PHE A 237 -7.55 4.96 12.35
CA PHE A 237 -6.27 4.75 11.66
C PHE A 237 -5.25 5.82 12.07
N ALA A 238 -5.71 7.06 12.21
CA ALA A 238 -4.93 8.18 12.71
C ALA A 238 -4.44 7.91 14.15
N LEU A 239 -5.29 7.40 15.05
CA LEU A 239 -4.87 7.04 16.41
C LEU A 239 -3.76 5.97 16.41
N ARG A 240 -3.86 4.94 15.57
CA ARG A 240 -2.82 3.91 15.44
C ARG A 240 -1.50 4.50 14.91
N ALA A 241 -1.57 5.34 13.88
CA ALA A 241 -0.40 6.01 13.32
C ALA A 241 0.27 6.98 14.31
N VAL A 242 -0.52 7.77 15.04
CA VAL A 242 -0.01 8.65 16.11
C VAL A 242 0.62 7.84 17.23
N THR A 243 0.04 6.68 17.59
CA THR A 243 0.62 5.76 18.59
C THR A 243 1.96 5.20 18.14
N ALA A 244 2.16 4.96 16.84
CA ALA A 244 3.46 4.53 16.32
C ALA A 244 4.55 5.60 16.53
N LEU A 245 4.22 6.88 16.33
CA LEU A 245 5.17 7.99 16.34
C LEU A 245 5.36 8.63 17.73
N VAL A 246 4.47 8.36 18.69
CA VAL A 246 4.53 8.97 20.03
C VAL A 246 5.84 8.75 20.78
N PRO A 247 6.59 7.63 20.61
CA PRO A 247 7.86 7.46 21.32
C PRO A 247 8.96 8.42 20.88
N SER A 248 8.85 9.00 19.68
CA SER A 248 9.79 10.03 19.21
C SER A 248 9.61 11.33 20.00
N THR A 249 10.68 12.10 20.19
CA THR A 249 10.62 13.39 20.90
C THR A 249 9.59 14.35 20.31
N ALA A 250 9.52 14.42 18.97
CA ALA A 250 8.55 15.25 18.27
C ALA A 250 7.12 14.72 18.44
N GLY A 251 6.92 13.41 18.33
CA GLY A 251 5.61 12.78 18.53
C GLY A 251 5.08 12.99 19.95
N HIS A 252 5.92 12.80 20.96
CA HIS A 252 5.58 13.07 22.35
C HIS A 252 5.17 14.54 22.55
N ALA A 253 5.94 15.50 22.03
CA ALA A 253 5.58 16.92 22.11
C ALA A 253 4.22 17.20 21.43
N SER A 254 3.98 16.66 20.23
CA SER A 254 2.71 16.84 19.51
C SER A 254 1.52 16.25 20.25
N VAL A 255 1.65 15.06 20.86
CA VAL A 255 0.57 14.45 21.66
C VAL A 255 0.29 15.25 22.93
N SER A 256 1.34 15.77 23.59
CA SER A 256 1.19 16.65 24.74
C SER A 256 0.35 17.89 24.41
N THR A 257 0.53 18.49 23.24
CA THR A 257 -0.28 19.63 22.77
C THR A 257 -1.68 19.20 22.32
N ALA A 258 -1.85 17.95 21.87
CA ALA A 258 -3.12 17.42 21.37
C ALA A 258 -4.05 16.85 22.46
N LEU A 259 -3.63 16.78 23.72
CA LEU A 259 -4.46 16.24 24.82
C LEU A 259 -5.89 16.83 24.87
N PRO A 260 -6.11 18.16 24.76
CA PRO A 260 -7.47 18.70 24.74
C PRO A 260 -8.31 18.18 23.57
N LYS A 261 -7.70 18.02 22.39
CA LYS A 261 -8.36 17.45 21.20
C LYS A 261 -8.68 15.97 21.38
N LEU A 262 -7.81 15.20 22.05
CA LEU A 262 -8.06 13.80 22.36
C LEU A 262 -9.20 13.64 23.38
N LYS A 263 -9.29 14.53 24.37
CA LYS A 263 -10.43 14.59 25.28
C LYS A 263 -11.72 14.90 24.52
N GLU A 264 -11.70 15.92 23.68
CA GLU A 264 -12.84 16.29 22.83
C GLU A 264 -13.25 15.12 21.94
N PHE A 265 -12.29 14.42 21.34
CA PHE A 265 -12.54 13.25 20.50
C PHE A 265 -13.32 12.14 21.22
N ILE A 266 -12.98 11.80 22.47
CA ILE A 266 -13.68 10.73 23.20
C ILE A 266 -15.00 11.19 23.83
N THR A 267 -15.15 12.49 24.11
CA THR A 267 -16.36 13.05 24.76
C THR A 267 -17.43 13.46 23.76
N GLN A 268 -17.05 13.81 22.54
CA GLN A 268 -18.00 14.13 21.48
C GLN A 268 -18.75 12.88 21.06
N GLN A 269 -20.07 12.92 21.17
CA GLN A 269 -20.95 11.97 20.51
C GLN A 269 -20.96 12.25 19.01
N LYS A 270 -19.87 11.91 18.32
CA LYS A 270 -19.86 11.93 16.86
C LYS A 270 -20.87 10.92 16.32
N PRO A 271 -21.49 11.18 15.16
CA PRO A 271 -22.30 10.18 14.47
C PRO A 271 -21.42 8.96 14.17
N GLY A 272 -21.82 7.81 14.72
CA GLY A 272 -21.08 6.56 14.67
C GLY A 272 -21.76 5.52 15.56
N THR A 273 -21.38 4.25 15.39
CA THR A 273 -21.92 3.19 16.25
C THR A 273 -21.33 3.29 17.66
N ALA A 274 -22.00 2.70 18.65
CA ALA A 274 -21.41 2.57 19.99
C ALA A 274 -20.07 1.82 19.96
N GLU A 275 -19.91 0.90 19.00
CA GLU A 275 -18.69 0.14 18.75
C GLU A 275 -17.53 1.05 18.31
N ASP A 276 -17.75 1.91 17.31
CA ASP A 276 -16.73 2.84 16.81
C ASP A 276 -16.23 3.77 17.93
N ARG A 277 -17.15 4.23 18.80
CA ARG A 277 -16.81 5.10 19.93
C ARG A 277 -15.95 4.37 20.97
N LEU A 278 -16.31 3.14 21.32
CA LEU A 278 -15.55 2.33 22.27
C LEU A 278 -14.20 1.90 21.70
N GLU A 279 -14.11 1.64 20.39
CA GLU A 279 -12.81 1.41 19.74
C GLU A 279 -11.94 2.67 19.78
N GLY A 280 -12.50 3.83 19.43
CA GLY A 280 -11.80 5.11 19.53
C GLY A 280 -11.28 5.38 20.94
N LEU A 281 -12.12 5.15 21.95
CA LEU A 281 -11.73 5.28 23.37
C LEU A 281 -10.57 4.35 23.73
N ARG A 282 -10.66 3.07 23.35
CA ARG A 282 -9.60 2.08 23.58
C ARG A 282 -8.28 2.53 22.95
N LEU A 283 -8.32 3.01 21.71
CA LEU A 283 -7.13 3.47 20.99
C LEU A 283 -6.52 4.74 21.62
N VAL A 284 -7.34 5.66 22.12
CA VAL A 284 -6.83 6.82 22.89
C VAL A 284 -6.15 6.37 24.18
N CYS A 285 -6.75 5.43 24.93
CA CYS A 285 -6.12 4.91 26.15
C CYS A 285 -4.77 4.24 25.86
N GLN A 286 -4.68 3.45 24.78
CA GLN A 286 -3.42 2.82 24.35
C GLN A 286 -2.36 3.86 23.92
N LEU A 287 -2.77 4.91 23.21
CA LEU A 287 -1.91 6.04 22.87
C LEU A 287 -1.34 6.68 24.13
N LEU A 288 -2.18 6.98 25.12
CA LEU A 288 -1.77 7.67 26.34
C LEU A 288 -0.88 6.81 27.24
N LEU A 289 -1.15 5.51 27.32
CA LEU A 289 -0.25 4.55 27.98
C LEU A 289 1.14 4.56 27.34
N ARG A 290 1.20 4.54 26.00
CA ARG A 290 2.48 4.59 25.28
C ARG A 290 3.17 5.95 25.39
N PHE A 291 2.41 7.04 25.37
CA PHE A 291 2.89 8.39 25.62
C PHE A 291 3.58 8.51 26.98
N GLN A 292 2.93 8.01 28.04
CA GLN A 292 3.49 7.95 29.38
C GLN A 292 4.77 7.10 29.42
N ALA A 293 4.72 5.88 28.89
CA ALA A 293 5.85 4.94 28.92
C ALA A 293 7.08 5.48 28.16
N ALA A 294 6.87 6.31 27.14
CA ALA A 294 7.94 6.96 26.39
C ALA A 294 8.53 8.20 27.09
N SER A 295 7.93 8.67 28.17
CA SER A 295 8.36 9.89 28.85
C SER A 295 9.65 9.64 29.63
N LYS A 296 10.75 10.27 29.18
CA LYS A 296 12.05 10.17 29.85
C LYS A 296 12.17 11.11 31.06
N ASN A 297 11.34 12.16 31.10
CA ASN A 297 11.37 13.20 32.11
C ASN A 297 10.01 13.26 32.83
N PRO A 298 9.97 13.77 34.08
CA PRO A 298 8.71 14.06 34.74
C PRO A 298 7.83 14.94 33.84
N LEU A 299 6.59 14.50 33.62
CA LEU A 299 5.63 15.22 32.81
C LEU A 299 5.24 16.55 33.48
N PRO A 300 5.04 17.64 32.73
CA PRO A 300 4.55 18.89 33.30
C PRO A 300 3.18 18.70 33.97
N GLN A 301 2.93 19.41 35.07
CA GLN A 301 1.69 19.27 35.85
C GLN A 301 0.42 19.45 35.00
N GLN A 302 0.44 20.36 34.02
CA GLN A 302 -0.67 20.58 33.09
C GLN A 302 -0.96 19.34 32.21
N VAL A 303 0.10 18.64 31.79
CA VAL A 303 -0.01 17.40 31.00
C VAL A 303 -0.58 16.29 31.86
N CYS A 304 -0.08 16.13 33.09
CA CYS A 304 -0.61 15.16 34.06
C CYS A 304 -2.11 15.41 34.34
N ALA A 305 -2.50 16.67 34.54
CA ALA A 305 -3.91 17.02 34.73
C ALA A 305 -4.77 16.64 33.52
N GLY A 306 -4.29 16.89 32.30
CA GLY A 306 -4.96 16.47 31.06
C GLY A 306 -5.09 14.95 30.94
N LEU A 307 -4.06 14.19 31.30
CA LEU A 307 -4.10 12.73 31.30
C LEU A 307 -5.13 12.19 32.30
N HIS A 308 -5.13 12.70 33.54
CA HIS A 308 -6.10 12.30 34.55
C HIS A 308 -7.54 12.61 34.14
N ASP A 309 -7.78 13.78 33.56
CA ASP A 309 -9.09 14.19 33.06
C ASP A 309 -9.57 13.25 31.94
N ILE A 310 -8.72 12.93 30.96
CA ILE A 310 -9.06 11.95 29.91
C ILE A 310 -9.34 10.57 30.52
N SER A 311 -8.52 10.11 31.47
CA SER A 311 -8.70 8.82 32.14
C SER A 311 -10.02 8.73 32.90
N GLN A 312 -10.42 9.81 33.59
CA GLN A 312 -11.72 9.87 34.28
C GLN A 312 -12.88 9.83 33.29
N GLN A 313 -12.80 10.59 32.18
CA GLN A 313 -13.82 10.55 31.13
C GLN A 313 -13.93 9.16 30.50
N ALA A 314 -12.80 8.48 30.28
CA ALA A 314 -12.78 7.13 29.73
C ALA A 314 -13.55 6.14 30.61
N VAL A 315 -13.30 6.15 31.92
CA VAL A 315 -14.02 5.31 32.89
C VAL A 315 -15.51 5.65 32.91
N LEU A 316 -15.87 6.94 32.89
CA LEU A 316 -17.28 7.37 32.87
C LEU A 316 -18.03 6.85 31.63
N ILE A 317 -17.42 6.93 30.44
CA ILE A 317 -18.02 6.45 29.19
C ILE A 317 -18.27 4.93 29.25
N VAL A 318 -17.29 4.16 29.73
CA VAL A 318 -17.42 2.70 29.86
C VAL A 318 -18.52 2.33 30.86
N VAL A 319 -18.57 3.00 32.01
CA VAL A 319 -19.60 2.77 33.04
C VAL A 319 -20.98 3.15 32.51
N GLN A 320 -21.10 4.24 31.76
CA GLN A 320 -22.37 4.66 31.16
C GLN A 320 -22.94 3.59 30.23
N HIS A 321 -22.11 3.00 29.37
CA HIS A 321 -22.51 1.88 28.51
C HIS A 321 -22.93 0.64 29.32
N PHE A 322 -22.19 0.32 30.39
CA PHE A 322 -22.55 -0.80 31.25
C PHE A 322 -23.91 -0.61 31.93
N VAL A 323 -24.17 0.59 32.48
CA VAL A 323 -25.41 0.92 33.18
C VAL A 323 -26.60 1.02 32.23
N SER A 324 -26.40 1.43 30.97
CA SER A 324 -27.48 1.47 29.98
C SER A 324 -27.94 0.08 29.53
N GLY A 325 -27.22 -0.99 29.90
CA GLY A 325 -27.51 -2.36 29.47
C GLY A 325 -27.09 -2.66 28.03
N GLU A 326 -26.52 -1.68 27.33
CA GLU A 326 -25.94 -1.86 26.01
C GLU A 326 -24.45 -2.18 26.19
N ILE A 327 -24.09 -3.45 26.05
CA ILE A 327 -22.70 -3.92 26.13
C ILE A 327 -22.23 -4.35 24.74
N PRO A 328 -21.71 -3.42 23.90
CA PRO A 328 -21.15 -3.77 22.59
C PRO A 328 -19.93 -4.68 22.70
N ALA A 329 -19.57 -5.34 21.59
CA ALA A 329 -18.43 -6.27 21.55
C ALA A 329 -17.11 -5.63 22.02
N HIS A 330 -16.91 -4.35 21.72
CA HIS A 330 -15.70 -3.61 22.10
C HIS A 330 -15.67 -3.12 23.56
N TRP A 331 -16.77 -3.24 24.31
CA TRP A 331 -16.89 -2.71 25.67
C TRP A 331 -15.80 -3.24 26.59
N PHE A 332 -15.56 -4.57 26.60
CA PHE A 332 -14.57 -5.17 27.48
C PHE A 332 -13.16 -4.64 27.20
N SER A 333 -12.79 -4.54 25.93
CA SER A 333 -11.48 -4.03 25.53
C SER A 333 -11.28 -2.54 25.85
N ALA A 334 -12.33 -1.74 25.77
CA ALA A 334 -12.31 -0.32 26.15
C ALA A 334 -12.25 -0.16 27.69
N ALA A 335 -13.00 -0.99 28.42
CA ALA A 335 -12.98 -1.03 29.89
C ALA A 335 -11.59 -1.37 30.41
N GLN A 336 -10.99 -2.44 29.89
CA GLN A 336 -9.63 -2.84 30.25
C GLN A 336 -8.63 -1.72 29.99
N ALA A 337 -8.61 -1.15 28.78
CA ALA A 337 -7.68 -0.07 28.44
C ALA A 337 -7.86 1.19 29.32
N SER A 338 -9.10 1.51 29.70
CA SER A 338 -9.40 2.63 30.59
C SER A 338 -8.92 2.39 32.02
N MET A 339 -9.05 1.16 32.51
CA MET A 339 -8.53 0.76 33.83
C MET A 339 -7.01 0.76 33.85
N ASP A 340 -6.37 0.17 32.83
CA ASP A 340 -4.91 0.12 32.69
C ASP A 340 -4.33 1.54 32.73
N LEU A 341 -4.89 2.48 31.94
CA LEU A 341 -4.51 3.89 31.98
C LEU A 341 -4.70 4.50 33.38
N SER A 342 -5.84 4.25 34.03
CA SER A 342 -6.12 4.81 35.35
C SER A 342 -5.13 4.33 36.42
N PHE A 343 -4.76 3.05 36.40
CA PHE A 343 -3.77 2.48 37.32
C PHE A 343 -2.36 3.02 37.07
N GLU A 344 -1.97 3.13 35.80
CA GLU A 344 -0.66 3.68 35.44
C GLU A 344 -0.53 5.16 35.80
N LEU A 345 -1.60 5.95 35.67
CA LEU A 345 -1.57 7.35 36.12
C LEU A 345 -1.58 7.47 37.65
N ALA A 346 -2.25 6.56 38.36
CA ALA A 346 -2.24 6.54 39.82
C ALA A 346 -0.85 6.17 40.39
N SER A 347 -0.07 5.34 39.69
CA SER A 347 1.29 4.97 40.09
C SER A 347 2.25 6.17 40.01
N LEU A 348 2.09 7.02 39.00
CA LEU A 348 2.86 8.28 38.85
C LEU A 348 2.65 9.25 40.01
N GLY A 349 1.41 9.43 40.46
CA GLY A 349 1.08 10.35 41.56
C GLY A 349 1.76 9.96 42.87
N LYS A 350 1.88 8.66 43.15
CA LYS A 350 2.57 8.13 44.34
C LYS A 350 4.08 8.36 44.26
N SER A 351 4.69 8.12 43.11
CA SER A 351 6.13 8.35 42.92
C SER A 351 6.53 9.82 43.15
N ALA A 352 5.71 10.77 42.71
CA ALA A 352 5.95 12.19 42.93
C ALA A 352 5.82 12.60 44.42
N LEU A 353 4.82 12.05 45.13
CA LEU A 353 4.64 12.25 46.58
C LEU A 353 5.78 11.63 47.39
N ASP A 354 6.19 10.41 47.06
CA ASP A 354 7.29 9.71 47.74
C ASP A 354 8.65 10.40 47.50
N ALA A 355 8.88 10.97 46.32
CA ALA A 355 10.08 11.76 46.04
C ALA A 355 10.10 13.08 46.84
N ALA A 356 8.94 13.71 47.06
CA ALA A 356 8.81 14.91 47.89
C ALA A 356 8.94 14.61 49.40
N HIS A 357 8.77 13.35 49.82
CA HIS A 357 8.89 12.91 51.22
C HIS A 357 10.25 12.29 51.56
N ARG A 358 11.14 12.09 50.59
CA ARG A 358 12.57 11.86 50.88
C ARG A 358 13.17 13.18 51.33
N SER A 359 13.28 13.34 52.64
CA SER A 359 14.04 14.41 53.28
C SER A 359 15.46 14.46 52.68
N PRO A 360 16.02 15.65 52.41
CA PRO A 360 17.44 15.77 52.13
C PRO A 360 18.17 15.50 53.44
N ASP A 361 18.50 14.24 53.68
CA ASP A 361 19.41 13.89 54.77
C ASP A 361 20.76 14.57 54.50
N LYS A 362 21.17 15.38 55.48
CA LYS A 362 22.43 16.12 55.56
C LYS A 362 23.59 15.22 55.90
#